data_AF-A0A424HIJ9-F1
#
_entry.id   AF-A0A424HIJ9-F1
#
_cell.length_a   1.000
_cell.length_b   1.000
_cell.length_c   1.000
_cell.angle_alpha   90.00
_cell.angle_beta   90.00
_cell.angle_gamma   90.00
#
_symmetry.space_group_name_H-M   'P 1'
#
loop_
_entity.id
_entity.type
_entity.pdbx_description
1 polymer ?
#
loop_
_entity_poly.entity_id
_entity_poly.type
_entity_poly.pdbx_seq_one_letter_code
_entity_poly.pdbx_strand_id
1 'polypeptide(L)'
;MTKKFQKDTEYAGYDLDGDGTITDAELTHAKEIRQAEHEMRKLRAQRRMATACLVAMGAFTGAMFFVPIERVSALADISNLFYISGAGIVGAYMGTTAWMSRK
;
A
#
# COMPACT_ATOMS: atom_id res chain seq x y z
N MET A 1 6.56 21.16 30.86
CA MET A 1 6.68 20.38 32.11
C MET A 1 7.35 19.06 31.76
N THR A 2 8.58 18.84 32.20
CA THR A 2 9.40 17.66 31.86
C THR A 2 8.90 16.44 32.65
N LYS A 3 8.41 15.41 31.97
CA LYS A 3 7.97 14.15 32.59
C LYS A 3 9.12 13.14 32.55
N LYS A 4 9.66 12.77 33.71
CA LYS A 4 10.64 11.69 33.86
C LYS A 4 9.91 10.35 33.91
N PHE A 5 10.14 9.48 32.93
CA PHE A 5 9.55 8.14 32.89
C PHE A 5 10.56 7.08 33.33
N GLN A 6 10.06 6.04 34.01
CA GLN A 6 10.87 4.90 34.44
C GLN A 6 11.20 3.99 33.26
N LYS A 7 12.46 3.52 33.24
CA LYS A 7 13.09 2.59 32.29
C LYS A 7 12.43 1.19 32.33
N ASP A 8 11.17 1.06 31.92
CA ASP A 8 10.55 -0.25 31.58
C ASP A 8 9.14 -0.12 31.00
N THR A 9 8.89 0.93 30.22
CA THR A 9 7.60 1.08 29.53
C THR A 9 7.80 1.09 28.02
N GLU A 10 6.77 0.64 27.29
CA GLU A 10 6.66 0.55 25.82
C GLU A 10 7.10 1.84 25.05
N TYR A 11 7.30 2.93 25.80
CA TYR A 11 7.77 4.23 25.35
C TYR A 11 9.30 4.38 25.30
N ALA A 12 10.10 3.41 25.78
CA ALA A 12 11.57 3.46 25.71
C ALA A 12 12.12 3.52 24.27
N GLY A 13 11.33 3.12 23.27
CA GLY A 13 11.68 3.29 21.85
C GLY A 13 11.52 4.71 21.29
N TYR A 14 11.01 5.65 22.11
CA TYR A 14 10.80 7.05 21.73
C TYR A 14 11.86 8.01 22.29
N ASP A 15 12.78 7.49 23.11
CA ASP A 15 13.97 8.19 23.61
C ASP A 15 15.05 8.12 22.51
N LEU A 16 15.22 9.22 21.77
CA LEU A 16 16.10 9.27 20.59
C LEU A 16 17.54 9.63 20.96
N ASP A 17 17.75 10.29 22.10
CA ASP A 17 19.08 10.68 22.60
C ASP A 17 19.59 9.83 23.78
N GLY A 18 18.75 8.96 24.35
CA GLY A 18 19.12 8.00 25.38
C GLY A 18 19.29 8.61 26.76
N ASP A 19 18.77 9.82 27.00
CA ASP A 19 18.93 10.56 28.24
C ASP A 19 17.92 10.16 29.34
N GLY A 20 16.92 9.34 29.00
CA GLY A 20 15.88 8.85 29.91
C GLY A 20 14.71 9.82 30.12
N THR A 21 14.63 10.91 29.34
CA THR A 21 13.56 11.91 29.36
C THR A 21 13.04 12.22 27.96
N ILE A 22 11.92 11.59 27.59
CA ILE A 22 11.25 11.89 26.32
C ILE A 22 10.77 13.34 26.31
N THR A 23 11.41 14.17 25.49
CA THR A 23 11.01 15.55 25.25
C THR A 23 9.88 15.61 24.22
N ASP A 24 9.05 16.66 24.31
CA ASP A 24 7.96 16.87 23.33
C ASP A 24 8.48 16.92 21.88
N ALA A 25 9.72 17.37 21.67
CA ALA A 25 10.39 17.38 20.37
C ALA A 25 10.65 15.96 19.83
N GLU A 26 11.16 15.04 20.66
CA GLU A 26 11.41 13.65 20.28
C GLU A 26 10.12 12.89 19.99
N LEU A 27 9.07 13.16 20.78
CA LEU A 27 7.75 12.59 20.60
C LEU A 27 7.08 13.07 19.29
N THR A 28 7.41 14.28 18.85
CA THR A 28 6.96 14.85 17.57
C THR A 28 7.72 14.23 16.40
N HIS A 29 9.04 14.16 16.48
CA HIS A 29 9.88 13.48 15.48
C HIS A 29 9.51 12.01 15.30
N ALA A 30 9.30 11.28 16.39
CA ALA A 30 8.91 9.88 16.32
C ALA A 30 7.50 9.68 15.74
N LYS A 31 6.57 10.63 15.95
CA LYS A 31 5.26 10.61 15.27
C LYS A 31 5.41 10.83 13.76
N GLU A 32 6.24 11.77 13.35
CA GLU A 32 6.53 12.04 11.92
C GLU A 32 7.15 10.82 11.25
N ILE A 33 8.16 10.21 11.87
CA ILE A 33 8.80 8.98 11.36
C ILE A 33 7.77 7.87 11.23
N ARG A 34 6.94 7.66 12.26
CA ARG A 34 5.92 6.60 12.24
C ARG A 34 4.87 6.84 11.15
N GLN A 35 4.44 8.08 10.95
CA GLN A 35 3.53 8.46 9.87
C GLN A 35 4.16 8.21 8.49
N ALA A 36 5.41 8.64 8.28
CA ALA A 36 6.15 8.41 7.05
C ALA A 36 6.28 6.90 6.74
N GLU A 37 6.57 6.08 7.74
CA GLU A 37 6.61 4.63 7.59
C GLU A 37 5.25 4.04 7.21
N HIS A 38 4.16 4.50 7.83
CA HIS A 38 2.81 4.03 7.49
C HIS A 38 2.45 4.34 6.03
N GLU A 39 2.77 5.54 5.54
CA GLU A 39 2.56 5.92 4.15
C GLU A 39 3.44 5.10 3.20
N MET A 40 4.72 4.90 3.54
CA MET A 40 5.61 4.02 2.76
C MET A 40 5.11 2.58 2.68
N ARG A 41 4.53 2.05 3.77
CA ARG A 41 3.89 0.72 3.76
C ARG A 41 2.69 0.67 2.82
N LYS A 42 1.82 1.69 2.82
CA LYS A 42 0.67 1.77 1.90
C LYS A 42 1.10 1.87 0.44
N LEU A 43 2.05 2.74 0.12
CA LEU A 43 2.56 2.91 -1.24
C LEU A 43 3.22 1.63 -1.77
N ARG A 44 3.96 0.93 -0.91
CA ARG A 44 4.55 -0.38 -1.26
C ARG A 44 3.47 -1.43 -1.55
N ALA A 45 2.41 -1.46 -0.75
CA ALA A 45 1.28 -2.36 -0.98
C ALA A 45 0.58 -2.06 -2.32
N GLN A 46 0.33 -0.79 -2.62
CA GLN A 46 -0.22 -0.38 -3.92
C GLN A 46 0.69 -0.76 -5.09
N ARG A 47 2.00 -0.54 -4.97
CA ARG A 47 2.94 -0.91 -6.03
C ARG A 47 2.95 -2.41 -6.29
N ARG A 48 2.88 -3.23 -5.23
CA ARG A 48 2.75 -4.69 -5.37
C ARG A 48 1.42 -5.08 -6.04
N MET A 49 0.31 -4.47 -5.62
CA MET A 49 -1.00 -4.70 -6.22
C MET A 49 -1.02 -4.33 -7.72
N ALA A 50 -0.52 -3.15 -8.07
CA ALA A 50 -0.45 -2.68 -9.45
C ALA A 50 0.44 -3.59 -10.30
N THR A 51 1.59 -4.00 -9.78
CA THR A 51 2.51 -4.90 -10.48
C THR A 51 1.89 -6.28 -10.70
N ALA A 52 1.26 -6.86 -9.67
CA ALA A 52 0.56 -8.13 -9.78
C ALA A 52 -0.58 -8.07 -10.80
N CYS A 53 -1.34 -6.96 -10.83
CA CYS A 53 -2.39 -6.74 -11.81
C CYS A 53 -1.81 -6.70 -13.23
N LEU A 54 -0.76 -5.91 -13.49
CA LEU A 54 -0.12 -5.84 -14.81
C LEU A 54 0.44 -7.19 -15.27
N VAL A 55 1.08 -7.94 -14.37
CA VAL A 55 1.57 -9.29 -14.66
C VAL A 55 0.41 -10.24 -15.00
N ALA A 56 -0.70 -10.18 -14.24
CA ALA A 56 -1.88 -10.99 -14.54
C ALA A 56 -2.51 -10.63 -15.88
N MET A 57 -2.59 -9.33 -16.22
CA MET A 57 -3.08 -8.88 -17.54
C MET A 57 -2.20 -9.45 -18.66
N GLY A 58 -0.88 -9.31 -18.56
CA GLY A 58 0.07 -9.83 -19.55
C GLY A 58 0.04 -11.36 -19.66
N ALA A 59 -0.05 -12.06 -18.53
CA ALA A 59 -0.14 -13.52 -18.50
C ALA A 59 -1.44 -14.02 -19.15
N PHE A 60 -2.56 -13.34 -18.91
CA PHE A 60 -3.85 -13.67 -19.52
C PHE A 60 -3.82 -13.46 -21.04
N THR A 61 -3.31 -12.32 -21.51
CA THR A 61 -3.13 -12.06 -22.95
C THR A 61 -2.19 -13.07 -23.58
N GLY A 62 -1.10 -13.45 -22.90
CA GLY A 62 -0.18 -14.50 -23.34
C GLY A 62 -0.85 -15.87 -23.43
N ALA A 63 -1.65 -16.25 -22.43
CA ALA A 63 -2.38 -17.51 -22.41
C ALA A 63 -3.39 -17.63 -23.55
N MET A 64 -4.02 -16.53 -23.97
CA MET A 64 -4.96 -16.54 -25.10
C MET A 64 -4.33 -17.02 -26.42
N PHE A 65 -3.03 -16.85 -26.64
CA PHE A 65 -2.36 -17.35 -27.85
C PHE A 65 -2.31 -18.89 -27.95
N PHE A 66 -2.50 -19.59 -26.83
CA PHE A 66 -2.48 -21.05 -26.79
C PHE A 66 -3.89 -21.68 -26.80
N VAL A 67 -4.95 -20.87 -26.86
CA VAL A 67 -6.34 -21.32 -26.82
C VAL A 67 -6.93 -21.37 -28.24
N PRO A 68 -7.67 -22.44 -28.61
CA PRO A 68 -8.34 -22.52 -29.90
C PRO A 68 -9.35 -21.39 -30.11
N ILE A 69 -9.44 -20.87 -31.34
CA ILE A 69 -10.25 -19.70 -31.71
C ILE A 69 -11.72 -19.84 -31.29
N GLU A 70 -12.32 -21.04 -31.35
CA GLU A 70 -13.71 -21.23 -30.90
C GLU A 70 -13.91 -20.95 -29.40
N ARG A 71 -12.92 -21.24 -28.57
CA ARG A 71 -12.96 -20.95 -27.13
C ARG A 71 -12.54 -19.52 -26.80
N VAL A 72 -11.75 -18.89 -27.67
CA VAL A 72 -11.33 -17.48 -27.52
C VAL A 72 -12.55 -16.55 -27.58
N SER A 73 -13.53 -16.80 -28.45
CA SER A 73 -14.72 -15.93 -28.56
C SER A 73 -15.53 -15.89 -27.25
N ALA A 74 -15.81 -17.04 -26.64
CA ALA A 74 -16.54 -17.10 -25.37
C ALA A 74 -15.71 -16.54 -24.20
N LEU A 75 -14.39 -16.74 -24.22
CA LEU A 75 -13.51 -16.14 -23.22
C LEU A 75 -13.40 -14.63 -23.39
N ALA A 76 -13.35 -14.10 -24.62
CA ALA A 76 -13.12 -12.68 -24.89
C ALA A 76 -14.16 -11.77 -24.24
N ASP A 77 -15.45 -12.14 -24.31
CA ASP A 77 -16.53 -11.37 -23.70
C ASP A 77 -16.41 -11.35 -22.17
N ILE A 78 -16.14 -12.51 -21.55
CA ILE A 78 -15.91 -12.62 -20.11
C ILE A 78 -14.64 -11.85 -19.69
N SER A 79 -13.61 -11.89 -20.52
CA SER A 79 -12.32 -11.21 -20.30
C SER A 79 -12.47 -9.71 -20.27
N ASN A 80 -13.22 -9.14 -21.23
CA ASN A 80 -13.49 -7.70 -21.25
C ASN A 80 -14.21 -7.26 -19.97
N LEU A 81 -15.23 -8.01 -19.54
CA LEU A 81 -15.94 -7.72 -18.30
C LEU A 81 -15.01 -7.81 -17.08
N PHE A 82 -14.16 -8.84 -17.05
CA PHE A 82 -13.17 -9.04 -16.00
C PHE A 82 -12.16 -7.89 -15.94
N TYR A 83 -11.64 -7.43 -17.08
CA TYR A 83 -10.68 -6.33 -17.14
C TYR A 83 -11.31 -4.98 -16.77
N ILE A 84 -12.51 -4.68 -17.25
CA ILE A 84 -13.21 -3.43 -16.92
C ILE A 84 -13.54 -3.39 -15.43
N SER A 85 -14.07 -4.49 -14.88
CA SER A 85 -14.38 -4.60 -13.46
C SER A 85 -13.12 -4.51 -12.59
N GLY A 86 -12.07 -5.26 -12.94
CA GLY A 86 -10.78 -5.24 -12.25
C GLY A 86 -10.12 -3.87 -12.26
N ALA A 87 -10.09 -3.21 -13.42
CA ALA A 87 -9.58 -1.84 -13.54
C ALA A 87 -10.39 -0.84 -12.72
N GLY A 88 -11.72 -1.01 -12.64
CA GLY A 88 -12.58 -0.19 -11.80
C GLY A 88 -12.27 -0.32 -10.30
N ILE A 89 -12.11 -1.55 -9.80
CA ILE A 89 -11.80 -1.80 -8.39
C ILE A 89 -10.41 -1.26 -8.04
N VAL A 90 -9.40 -1.54 -8.87
CA VAL A 90 -8.02 -1.05 -8.67
C VAL A 90 -7.99 0.47 -8.74
N GLY A 91 -8.65 1.06 -9.74
CA GLY A 91 -8.75 2.50 -9.92
C GLY A 91 -9.43 3.20 -8.75
N ALA A 92 -10.52 2.63 -8.23
CA ALA A 92 -11.19 3.16 -7.03
C ALA A 92 -10.28 3.09 -5.79
N TYR A 93 -9.59 1.98 -5.56
CA TYR A 93 -8.69 1.83 -4.41
C TYR A 93 -7.46 2.75 -4.48
N MET A 94 -6.81 2.82 -5.65
CA MET A 94 -5.66 3.70 -5.87
C MET A 94 -6.08 5.17 -5.85
N GLY A 95 -7.23 5.50 -6.46
CA GLY A 95 -7.77 6.86 -6.50
C GLY A 95 -8.18 7.38 -5.13
N THR A 96 -8.88 6.57 -4.33
CA THR A 96 -9.23 6.93 -2.94
C THR A 96 -7.98 7.12 -2.10
N THR A 97 -6.96 6.27 -2.26
CA THR A 97 -5.71 6.45 -1.49
C THR A 97 -4.94 7.70 -1.93
N ALA A 98 -4.88 8.01 -3.22
CA ALA A 98 -4.25 9.24 -3.74
C ALA A 98 -5.00 10.52 -3.34
N TRP A 99 -6.31 10.42 -3.07
CA TRP A 99 -7.09 11.51 -2.49
C TRP A 99 -6.79 11.67 -0.99
N MET A 100 -6.76 10.56 -0.26
CA MET A 100 -6.41 10.53 1.17
C MET A 100 -4.99 11.02 1.45
N SER A 101 -4.03 10.77 0.56
CA SER A 101 -2.64 11.23 0.71
C SER A 101 -2.45 12.72 0.41
N ARG A 102 -3.45 13.39 -0.19
CA ARG A 102 -3.42 14.83 -0.47
C ARG A 102 -4.07 15.68 0.64
N LYS A 103 -4.74 15.04 1.59
CA LYS A 103 -5.43 15.68 2.71
C LYS A 103 -4.59 15.55 3.99
#